data_AF-A0A512E450-F1
#
_entry.id   AF-A0A512E450-F1
#
_cell.length_a   1.000
_cell.length_b   1.000
_cell.length_c   1.000
_cell.angle_alpha   90.00
_cell.angle_beta   90.00
_cell.angle_gamma   90.00
#
_symmetry.space_group_name_H-M   'P 1'
#
loop_
_entity.id
_entity.type
_entity.pdbx_description
1 polymer ?
#
loop_
_entity_poly.entity_id
_entity_poly.type
_entity_poly.pdbx_seq_one_letter_code
_entity_poly.pdbx_strand_id
1 'polypeptide(L)'
;MLTYTAIRSHETALVRRFFLAAGLLTLLLLADDAFMLHEEVLPHGLGIRERYVKVGYLAIAAAFGLGFFKVLIRKNFSLLALAASFFAASLLFDNPEALQAVGLWENDFVLYVAEDGSKFTGIILWLTYLVKSAVENLNRLMRG
;
A
#
# COMPACT_ATOMS: atom_id res chain seq x y z
N MET A 1 27.49 9.58 -24.83
CA MET A 1 27.60 10.36 -23.58
C MET A 1 26.28 11.08 -23.25
N LEU A 2 25.74 11.95 -24.12
CA LEU A 2 24.51 12.72 -23.85
C LEU A 2 23.24 11.87 -23.62
N THR A 3 23.04 10.79 -24.37
CA THR A 3 21.87 9.91 -24.21
C THR A 3 21.90 9.12 -22.91
N TYR A 4 23.09 8.69 -22.48
CA TYR A 4 23.27 7.95 -21.24
C TYR A 4 23.02 8.82 -20.00
N THR A 5 23.51 10.07 -20.00
CA THR A 5 23.27 11.02 -18.91
C THR A 5 21.80 11.45 -18.83
N ALA A 6 21.13 11.66 -19.97
CA ALA A 6 19.71 11.94 -20.02
C ALA A 6 18.88 10.79 -19.41
N ILE A 7 19.17 9.54 -19.78
CA ILE A 7 18.49 8.36 -19.23
C ILE A 7 18.75 8.21 -17.72
N ARG A 8 20.00 8.37 -17.27
CA ARG A 8 20.37 8.29 -15.83
C ARG A 8 19.68 9.37 -14.99
N SER A 9 19.55 10.59 -15.52
CA SER A 9 18.87 11.70 -14.85
C SER A 9 17.37 11.46 -14.70
N HIS A 10 16.71 10.93 -15.75
CA HIS A 10 15.29 10.62 -15.74
C HIS A 10 14.96 9.47 -14.79
N GLU A 11 15.79 8.43 -14.76
CA GLU A 11 15.62 7.29 -13.84
C GLU A 11 15.75 7.74 -12.37
N THR A 12 16.71 8.61 -12.07
CA THR A 12 16.93 9.12 -10.71
C THR A 12 15.77 10.02 -10.26
N ALA A 13 15.24 10.87 -11.14
CA ALA A 13 14.07 11.69 -10.86
C ALA A 13 12.82 10.84 -10.59
N LEU A 14 12.61 9.77 -11.36
CA LEU A 14 11.47 8.87 -11.20
C LEU A 14 11.55 8.08 -9.89
N VAL A 15 12.73 7.59 -9.50
CA VAL A 15 12.97 6.92 -8.20
C VAL A 15 12.73 7.88 -7.03
N ARG A 16 13.16 9.14 -7.13
CA ARG A 16 12.90 10.15 -6.09
C ARG A 16 11.40 10.43 -5.93
N ARG A 17 10.68 10.59 -7.04
CA ARG A 17 9.21 10.76 -7.05
C ARG A 17 8.50 9.55 -6.46
N PHE A 18 8.98 8.34 -6.75
CA PHE A 18 8.45 7.11 -6.16
C PHE A 18 8.52 7.12 -4.63
N PHE A 19 9.69 7.40 -4.03
CA PHE A 19 9.82 7.40 -2.58
C PHE A 19 8.97 8.49 -1.91
N LEU A 20 8.87 9.67 -2.52
CA LEU A 20 8.00 10.74 -2.02
C LEU A 20 6.53 10.33 -2.09
N ALA A 21 6.07 9.79 -3.23
CA ALA A 21 4.70 9.33 -3.39
C ALA A 21 4.37 8.14 -2.46
N ALA A 22 5.31 7.22 -2.26
CA ALA A 22 5.16 6.09 -1.34
C ALA A 22 5.05 6.56 0.12
N GLY A 23 5.86 7.54 0.51
CA GLY A 23 5.79 8.17 1.84
C GLY A 23 4.47 8.90 2.05
N LEU A 24 4.03 9.70 1.08
CA LEU A 24 2.74 10.40 1.13
C LEU A 24 1.55 9.44 1.19
N LEU A 25 1.58 8.35 0.40
CA LEU A 25 0.55 7.31 0.45
C LEU A 25 0.50 6.66 1.84
N THR A 26 1.66 6.31 2.40
CA THR A 26 1.73 5.69 3.73
C THR A 26 1.26 6.65 4.83
N LEU A 27 1.59 7.94 4.72
CA LEU A 27 1.13 8.96 5.66
C LEU A 27 -0.38 9.19 5.55
N LEU A 28 -0.93 9.17 4.34
CA LEU A 28 -2.37 9.25 4.12
C LEU A 28 -3.10 8.07 4.78
N LEU A 29 -2.60 6.84 4.58
CA LEU A 29 -3.17 5.64 5.22
C LEU A 29 -3.04 5.70 6.75
N LEU A 30 -1.90 6.15 7.27
CA LEU A 30 -1.71 6.35 8.70
C LEU A 30 -2.69 7.38 9.28
N ALA A 31 -2.87 8.51 8.58
CA ALA A 31 -3.81 9.54 9.01
C ALA A 31 -5.26 9.03 8.96
N ASP A 32 -5.60 8.23 7.95
CA ASP A 32 -6.90 7.60 7.84
C ASP A 32 -7.18 6.67 9.03
N ASP A 33 -6.29 5.72 9.33
CA ASP A 33 -6.44 4.81 10.47
C ASP A 33 -6.40 5.54 11.82
N ALA A 34 -5.53 6.55 11.98
CA ALA A 34 -5.39 7.29 13.24
C ALA A 34 -6.59 8.18 13.59
N PHE A 35 -7.30 8.68 12.58
CA PHE A 35 -8.47 9.54 12.76
C PHE A 35 -9.78 8.85 12.34
N MET A 36 -9.74 7.56 12.01
CA MET A 36 -10.87 6.76 11.50
C MET A 36 -11.63 7.49 10.39
N LEU A 37 -10.89 8.10 9.44
CA LEU A 37 -11.51 8.98 8.46
C LEU A 37 -12.49 8.21 7.57
N HIS A 38 -12.14 7.00 7.16
CA HIS A 38 -12.96 6.18 6.26
C HIS A 38 -14.20 5.55 6.89
N GLU A 39 -14.22 5.33 8.20
CA GLU A 39 -15.34 4.67 8.91
C GLU A 39 -16.23 5.68 9.65
N GLU A 40 -15.62 6.68 10.30
CA GLU A 40 -16.34 7.59 11.18
C GLU A 40 -16.50 8.98 10.54
N VAL A 41 -15.39 9.66 10.23
CA VAL A 41 -15.44 11.08 9.85
C VAL A 41 -16.11 11.32 8.49
N LEU A 42 -15.75 10.55 7.45
CA LEU A 42 -16.31 10.71 6.11
C LEU A 42 -17.77 10.19 6.03
N PRO A 43 -18.10 9.01 6.60
CA PRO A 43 -19.47 8.52 6.53
C PRO A 43 -20.44 9.26 7.45
N HIS A 44 -20.03 9.55 8.69
CA HIS A 44 -20.93 10.16 9.66
C HIS A 44 -20.89 11.69 9.62
N GLY A 45 -19.73 12.29 9.31
CA GLY A 45 -19.58 13.75 9.21
C GLY A 45 -20.01 14.33 7.86
N LEU A 46 -19.76 13.64 6.75
CA LEU A 46 -20.04 14.11 5.38
C LEU A 46 -21.14 13.31 4.65
N GLY A 47 -21.64 12.23 5.25
CA GLY A 47 -22.70 11.39 4.66
C GLY A 47 -22.24 10.52 3.49
N ILE A 48 -20.92 10.37 3.28
CA ILE A 48 -20.37 9.58 2.18
C ILE A 48 -20.38 8.11 2.59
N ARG A 49 -21.12 7.26 1.88
CA ARG A 49 -21.14 5.82 2.21
C ARG A 49 -19.72 5.25 2.22
N GLU A 50 -19.39 4.54 3.28
CA GLU A 50 -18.09 3.89 3.53
C GLU A 50 -17.55 3.13 2.31
N ARG A 51 -18.41 2.40 1.59
CA ARG A 51 -18.04 1.71 0.33
C ARG A 51 -17.35 2.61 -0.70
N TYR A 52 -17.77 3.87 -0.82
CA TYR A 52 -17.19 4.81 -1.79
C TYR A 52 -15.83 5.31 -1.32
N VAL A 53 -15.67 5.47 -0.01
CA VAL A 53 -14.39 5.85 0.60
C VAL A 53 -13.38 4.72 0.40
N LYS A 54 -13.74 3.48 0.72
CA LYS A 54 -12.90 2.28 0.50
C LYS A 54 -12.48 2.13 -0.98
N VAL A 55 -13.43 2.29 -1.92
CA VAL A 55 -13.11 2.29 -3.37
C VAL A 55 -12.18 3.44 -3.75
N GLY A 56 -12.33 4.62 -3.14
CA GLY A 56 -11.43 5.75 -3.32
C GLY A 56 -9.99 5.43 -2.91
N TYR A 57 -9.79 4.85 -1.73
CA TYR A 57 -8.46 4.42 -1.27
C TYR A 57 -7.87 3.34 -2.19
N LEU A 58 -8.67 2.35 -2.60
CA LEU A 58 -8.24 1.33 -3.54
C LEU A 58 -7.82 1.94 -4.89
N ALA A 59 -8.56 2.94 -5.39
CA ALA A 59 -8.22 3.63 -6.63
C ALA A 59 -6.93 4.44 -6.51
N ILE A 60 -6.69 5.11 -5.37
CA ILE A 60 -5.44 5.84 -5.09
C ILE A 60 -4.26 4.86 -5.04
N ALA A 61 -4.39 3.75 -4.32
CA ALA A 61 -3.37 2.71 -4.22
C ALA A 61 -3.09 2.08 -5.60
N ALA A 62 -4.12 1.81 -6.39
CA ALA A 62 -3.98 1.29 -7.75
C ALA A 62 -3.31 2.31 -8.69
N ALA A 63 -3.68 3.59 -8.63
CA ALA A 63 -3.06 4.65 -9.41
C ALA A 63 -1.56 4.80 -9.07
N PHE A 64 -1.21 4.74 -7.79
CA PHE A 64 0.18 4.69 -7.34
C PHE A 64 0.90 3.45 -7.90
N GLY A 65 0.30 2.27 -7.76
CA GLY A 65 0.87 1.01 -8.24
C GLY A 65 1.12 1.00 -9.74
N LEU A 66 0.17 1.48 -10.54
CA LEU A 66 0.27 1.58 -12.00
C LEU A 66 1.30 2.64 -12.42
N GLY A 67 1.30 3.81 -11.76
CA GLY A 67 2.23 4.91 -12.06
C GLY A 67 3.69 4.54 -11.81
N PHE A 68 3.95 3.71 -10.80
CA PHE A 68 5.30 3.29 -10.42
C PHE A 68 5.58 1.80 -10.66
N PHE A 69 4.75 1.12 -11.47
CA PHE A 69 4.85 -0.32 -11.71
C PHE A 69 6.25 -0.79 -12.12
N LYS A 70 6.92 -0.03 -12.99
CA LYS A 70 8.28 -0.32 -13.46
C LYS A 70 9.33 -0.26 -12.34
N VAL A 71 9.14 0.59 -11.34
CA VAL A 71 10.02 0.67 -10.16
C VAL A 71 9.72 -0.48 -9.21
N LEU A 72 8.42 -0.73 -9.01
CA LEU A 72 7.90 -1.74 -8.10
C LEU A 72 8.42 -3.15 -8.44
N ILE A 73 8.33 -3.55 -9.71
CA ILE A 73 8.68 -4.91 -10.15
C ILE A 73 10.20 -5.15 -10.24
N ARG A 74 11.01 -4.09 -10.37
CA ARG A 74 12.47 -4.20 -10.61
C ARG A 74 13.29 -4.52 -9.37
N LYS A 75 12.79 -4.20 -8.18
CA LYS A 75 13.62 -4.19 -6.96
C LYS A 75 13.48 -5.45 -6.13
N ASN A 76 12.27 -5.91 -5.82
CA ASN A 76 12.03 -7.16 -5.08
C ASN A 76 10.55 -7.57 -5.21
N PHE A 77 10.18 -8.23 -6.32
CA PHE A 77 8.78 -8.60 -6.59
C PHE A 77 8.19 -9.52 -5.52
N SER A 78 8.97 -10.42 -4.93
CA SER A 78 8.46 -11.36 -3.91
C SER A 78 7.97 -10.66 -2.64
N LEU A 79 8.70 -9.65 -2.16
CA LEU A 79 8.30 -8.85 -0.98
C LEU A 79 7.05 -8.03 -1.27
N LEU A 80 6.98 -7.44 -2.47
CA LEU A 80 5.81 -6.68 -2.90
C LEU A 80 4.58 -7.56 -3.06
N ALA A 81 4.73 -8.74 -3.67
CA ALA A 81 3.66 -9.71 -3.83
C ALA A 81 3.14 -10.16 -2.47
N LEU A 82 4.04 -10.44 -1.51
CA LEU A 82 3.63 -10.82 -0.15
C LEU A 82 2.89 -9.68 0.56
N ALA A 83 3.40 -8.44 0.50
CA ALA A 83 2.71 -7.28 1.06
C ALA A 83 1.31 -7.10 0.45
N ALA A 84 1.20 -7.19 -0.88
CA ALA A 84 -0.07 -7.10 -1.59
C ALA A 84 -1.02 -8.25 -1.22
N SER A 85 -0.51 -9.45 -0.97
CA SER A 85 -1.30 -10.61 -0.52
C SER A 85 -1.94 -10.33 0.84
N PHE A 86 -1.18 -9.78 1.78
CA PHE A 86 -1.67 -9.45 3.11
C PHE A 86 -2.68 -8.28 3.10
N PHE A 87 -2.45 -7.26 2.27
CA PHE A 87 -3.46 -6.21 2.07
C PHE A 87 -4.74 -6.74 1.41
N ALA A 88 -4.62 -7.63 0.43
CA ALA A 88 -5.77 -8.28 -0.18
C ALA A 88 -6.52 -9.16 0.82
N ALA A 89 -5.81 -9.90 1.68
CA ALA A 89 -6.40 -10.69 2.75
C ALA A 89 -7.16 -9.82 3.75
N SER A 90 -6.60 -8.68 4.14
CA SER A 90 -7.31 -7.72 5.00
C SER A 90 -8.62 -7.24 4.37
N LEU A 91 -8.62 -6.86 3.08
CA LEU A 91 -9.85 -6.43 2.39
C LEU A 91 -10.92 -7.53 2.32
N LEU A 92 -10.50 -8.80 2.31
CA LEU A 92 -11.44 -9.93 2.37
C LEU A 92 -12.05 -10.04 3.78
N PHE A 93 -11.24 -9.89 4.83
CA PHE A 93 -11.71 -9.97 6.22
C PHE A 93 -12.59 -8.78 6.64
N ASP A 94 -12.41 -7.63 6.01
CA ASP A 94 -13.23 -6.41 6.16
C ASP A 94 -14.71 -6.59 5.71
N ASN A 95 -15.11 -7.78 5.23
CA ASN A 95 -16.49 -8.11 4.87
C ASN A 95 -17.02 -9.34 5.65
N PRO A 96 -17.24 -9.22 6.98
CA PRO A 96 -17.69 -10.33 7.84
C PRO A 96 -18.98 -10.99 7.36
N GLU A 97 -19.97 -10.21 6.91
CA GLU A 97 -21.26 -10.73 6.43
C GLU A 97 -21.10 -11.68 5.24
N ALA A 98 -20.17 -11.37 4.32
CA ALA A 98 -19.91 -12.20 3.15
C ALA A 98 -19.18 -13.51 3.52
N LEU A 99 -18.28 -13.47 4.51
CA LEU A 99 -17.54 -14.63 4.98
C LEU A 99 -18.39 -15.59 5.83
N GLN A 100 -19.26 -15.02 6.67
CA GLN A 100 -20.25 -15.78 7.43
C GLN A 100 -21.29 -16.44 6.51
N ALA A 101 -21.73 -15.77 5.44
CA ALA A 101 -22.65 -16.34 4.46
C ALA A 101 -22.10 -17.57 3.73
N VAL A 102 -20.78 -17.70 3.62
CA VAL A 102 -20.08 -18.85 3.02
C VAL A 102 -19.74 -19.92 4.07
N GLY A 103 -20.08 -19.71 5.34
CA GLY A 103 -19.87 -20.67 6.44
C GLY A 103 -18.40 -20.88 6.80
N LEU A 104 -17.51 -19.97 6.40
CA LEU A 104 -16.07 -20.12 6.62
C LEU A 104 -15.66 -19.72 8.05
N TRP A 105 -16.43 -18.86 8.72
CA TRP A 105 -16.09 -18.27 10.02
C TRP A 105 -17.34 -17.98 10.86
N GLU A 106 -17.36 -18.43 12.12
CA GLU A 106 -18.48 -18.21 13.06
C GLU A 106 -18.23 -17.09 14.09
N ASN A 107 -17.00 -16.56 14.17
CA ASN A 107 -16.58 -15.72 15.30
C ASN A 107 -16.01 -14.36 14.86
N ASP A 108 -16.78 -13.30 15.07
CA ASP A 108 -16.47 -11.92 14.64
C ASP A 108 -15.16 -11.39 15.21
N PHE A 109 -14.85 -11.74 16.46
CA PHE A 109 -13.62 -11.32 17.11
C PHE A 109 -12.36 -11.83 16.39
N VAL A 110 -12.38 -13.09 15.93
CA VAL A 110 -11.21 -13.66 15.27
C VAL A 110 -11.06 -13.10 13.86
N LEU A 111 -12.17 -12.75 13.21
CA LEU A 111 -12.14 -12.06 11.92
C LEU A 111 -11.50 -10.68 12.03
N TYR A 112 -11.89 -9.90 13.04
CA TYR A 112 -11.33 -8.59 13.32
C TYR A 112 -9.81 -8.68 13.61
N VAL A 113 -9.38 -9.63 14.44
CA VAL A 113 -7.95 -9.86 14.70
C VAL A 113 -7.19 -10.31 13.44
N ALA A 114 -7.80 -11.13 12.59
CA ALA A 114 -7.21 -11.56 11.33
C ALA A 114 -7.09 -10.41 10.33
N GLU A 115 -8.08 -9.51 10.30
CA GLU A 115 -8.06 -8.29 9.51
C GLU A 115 -6.90 -7.37 9.94
N ASP A 116 -6.87 -6.98 11.21
CA ASP A 116 -5.84 -6.08 11.75
C ASP A 116 -4.44 -6.69 11.66
N GLY A 117 -4.32 -7.99 11.95
CA GLY A 117 -3.07 -8.73 11.80
C GLY A 117 -2.57 -8.76 10.35
N SER A 118 -3.50 -8.89 9.39
CA SER A 118 -3.17 -8.85 7.97
C SER A 118 -2.79 -7.45 7.51
N LYS A 119 -3.51 -6.40 7.93
CA LYS A 119 -3.16 -4.98 7.67
C LYS A 119 -1.75 -4.69 8.18
N PHE A 120 -1.48 -5.02 9.44
CA PHE A 120 -0.20 -4.76 10.08
C PHE A 120 0.96 -5.49 9.39
N THR A 121 0.77 -6.77 9.07
CA THR A 121 1.78 -7.56 8.35
C THR A 121 2.04 -6.99 6.96
N GLY A 122 0.98 -6.58 6.24
CA GLY A 122 1.09 -5.90 4.95
C GLY A 122 1.93 -4.62 5.03
N ILE A 123 1.69 -3.78 6.06
CA ILE A 123 2.43 -2.54 6.30
C ILE A 123 3.90 -2.81 6.60
N ILE A 124 4.22 -3.81 7.45
CA ILE A 124 5.62 -4.18 7.75
C ILE A 124 6.35 -4.62 6.48
N LEU A 125 5.72 -5.46 5.66
CA LEU A 125 6.31 -5.95 4.42
C LEU A 125 6.51 -4.81 3.41
N TRP A 126 5.54 -3.90 3.31
CA TRP A 126 5.64 -2.69 2.50
C TRP A 126 6.80 -1.79 2.96
N LEU A 127 6.92 -1.54 4.26
CA LEU A 127 8.02 -0.76 4.83
C LEU A 127 9.37 -1.44 4.57
N THR A 128 9.45 -2.75 4.78
CA THR A 128 10.66 -3.54 4.51
C THR A 128 11.06 -3.44 3.04
N TYR A 129 10.10 -3.50 2.13
CA TYR A 129 10.30 -3.32 0.70
C TYR A 129 10.85 -1.91 0.38
N LEU A 130 10.28 -0.86 0.97
CA LEU A 130 10.72 0.52 0.77
C LEU A 130 12.15 0.75 1.28
N VAL A 131 12.46 0.28 2.50
CA VAL A 131 13.80 0.41 3.10
C VAL A 131 14.85 -0.33 2.27
N LYS A 132 14.59 -1.59 1.90
CA LYS A 132 15.50 -2.35 1.03
C LYS A 132 15.73 -1.64 -0.30
N SER A 133 14.65 -1.18 -0.93
CA SER A 133 14.72 -0.46 -2.21
C SER A 133 15.54 0.83 -2.08
N ALA A 134 15.42 1.55 -0.96
CA ALA A 134 16.17 2.77 -0.69
C ALA A 134 17.66 2.48 -0.52
N VAL A 135 18.00 1.52 0.35
CA VAL A 135 19.40 1.11 0.60
C VAL A 135 20.08 0.64 -0.69
N GLU A 136 19.42 -0.18 -1.50
CA GLU A 136 19.97 -0.62 -2.77
C GLU A 136 20.18 0.52 -3.77
N ASN A 137 19.28 1.52 -3.81
CA ASN A 137 19.45 2.69 -4.67
C ASN A 137 20.61 3.56 -4.20
N LEU A 138 20.75 3.76 -2.89
CA LEU A 138 21.84 4.53 -2.30
C LEU A 138 23.20 3.85 -2.53
N ASN A 139 23.26 2.52 -2.39
CA ASN A 139 24.44 1.74 -2.73
C ASN A 139 24.84 1.82 -4.21
N ARG A 140 23.86 1.89 -5.13
CA ARG A 140 24.14 2.09 -6.56
C ARG A 140 24.71 3.48 -6.84
N LEU A 141 24.20 4.51 -6.17
CA LEU A 141 24.69 5.89 -6.27
C LEU A 141 26.11 6.05 -5.73
N MET A 142 26.48 5.33 -4.66
CA MET A 142 27.85 5.39 -4.10
C MET A 142 28.89 4.62 -4.93
N ARG A 143 28.46 3.65 -5.75
CA ARG A 143 29.36 2.75 -6.50
C ARG A 143 29.67 3.19 -7.93
N GLY A 144 29.07 4.26 -8.47
CA GLY A 144 29.34 4.71 -9.84
C GLY A 144 28.88 6.12 -10.13
#